data_AF-A0A0A2MT09-F1
#
_entry.id   AF-A0A0A2MT09-F1
#
_cell.length_a   1.000
_cell.length_b   1.000
_cell.length_c   1.000
_cell.angle_alpha   90.00
_cell.angle_beta   90.00
_cell.angle_gamma   90.00
#
_symmetry.space_group_name_H-M   'P 1'
#
loop_
_entity.id
_entity.type
_entity.pdbx_description
1 polymer ?
#
loop_
_entity_poly.entity_id
_entity_poly.type
_entity_poly.pdbx_seq_one_letter_code
_entity_poly.pdbx_strand_id
1 'polypeptide(L)' 'MKRRHEQKLIILSIFLLMAFNMPLLLLFDSASDIGGIPLVYVYFFSLCMLSILVSLFVIKIYYE' A
#
# COMPACT_ATOMS: atom_id res chain seq x y z
N MET A 1 23.60 3.15 10.01
CA MET A 1 22.97 1.89 9.55
C MET A 1 22.86 0.86 10.68
N LYS A 2 21.89 1.04 11.60
CA LYS A 2 21.49 -0.02 12.54
C LYS A 2 20.50 -0.93 11.81
N ARG A 3 20.65 -2.26 11.91
CA ARG A 3 19.78 -3.26 11.25
C ARG A 3 18.25 -3.10 11.48
N ARG A 4 17.83 -2.22 12.39
CA ARG A 4 16.43 -1.87 12.69
C ARG A 4 15.70 -1.08 11.58
N HIS A 5 16.39 -0.27 10.77
CA HIS A 5 15.69 0.52 9.73
C HIS A 5 15.29 -0.34 8.53
N GLU A 6 16.22 -1.19 8.10
CA GLU A 6 16.00 -2.21 7.05
C GLU A 6 14.84 -3.14 7.43
N GLN A 7 14.78 -3.59 8.68
CA GLN A 7 13.69 -4.47 9.15
C GLN A 7 12.32 -3.79 9.08
N LYS A 8 12.22 -2.48 9.38
CA LYS A 8 10.94 -1.76 9.29
C LYS A 8 10.49 -1.58 7.84
N LEU A 9 11.42 -1.34 6.91
CA LEU A 9 11.12 -1.25 5.49
C LEU A 9 10.69 -2.60 4.91
N ILE A 10 11.29 -3.71 5.35
CA ILE A 10 10.89 -5.05 4.91
C ILE A 10 9.45 -5.37 5.34
N ILE A 11 9.09 -5.07 6.60
CA ILE A 11 7.72 -5.27 7.10
C ILE A 11 6.73 -4.40 6.31
N LEU A 12 7.09 -3.15 6.03
CA LEU A 12 6.29 -2.25 5.19
C LEU A 12 6.06 -2.87 3.81
N SER A 13 7.11 -3.36 3.16
CA SER A 13 7.04 -3.95 1.82
C SER A 13 6.17 -5.21 1.78
N ILE A 14 6.23 -6.07 2.80
CA ILE A 14 5.38 -7.26 2.90
C ILE A 14 3.90 -6.86 3.07
N PHE A 15 3.63 -5.88 3.94
CA PHE A 15 2.28 -5.35 4.13
C PHE A 15 1.74 -4.71 2.84
N LEU A 16 2.59 -3.95 2.14
CA LEU A 16 2.24 -3.34 0.86
C LEU A 16 1.93 -4.38 -0.22
N LEU A 17 2.69 -5.49 -0.24
CA LEU A 17 2.49 -6.60 -1.18
C LEU A 17 1.15 -7.31 -0.94
N MET A 18 0.77 -7.54 0.32
CA MET A 18 -0.57 -8.04 0.65
C MET A 18 -1.67 -7.04 0.29
N ALA A 19 -1.47 -5.75 0.60
CA ALA A 19 -2.44 -4.70 0.30
C ALA A 19 -2.66 -4.52 -1.21
N PHE A 20 -1.61 -4.72 -2.03
CA PHE A 20 -1.68 -4.73 -3.50
C PHE A 20 -2.49 -5.90 -4.08
N ASN A 21 -2.57 -7.03 -3.36
CA ASN A 21 -3.36 -8.19 -3.78
C ASN A 21 -4.84 -8.07 -3.39
N MET A 22 -5.17 -7.25 -2.41
CA MET A 22 -6.54 -7.00 -1.96
C MET A 22 -7.50 -6.48 -3.05
N PRO A 23 -7.12 -5.56 -3.95
CA PRO A 23 -8.02 -5.11 -5.03
C PRO A 23 -8.37 -6.22 -6.02
N LEU A 24 -7.51 -7.23 -6.22
CA LEU A 24 -7.85 -8.39 -7.05
C LEU A 24 -8.98 -9.21 -6.41
N LEU A 25 -8.97 -9.40 -5.08
CA LEU A 25 -10.02 -10.12 -4.36
C LEU A 25 -11.35 -9.34 -4.38
N LEU A 26 -11.30 -8.02 -4.18
CA LEU A 26 -12.49 -7.14 -4.18
C LEU A 26 -13.15 -7.04 -5.57
N LEU A 27 -12.37 -7.23 -6.65
CA LEU A 27 -12.85 -7.26 -8.04
C LEU A 27 -13.81 -8.43 -8.31
N PHE A 28 -13.58 -9.58 -7.65
CA PHE A 28 -14.35 -10.80 -7.86
C PHE A 28 -15.47 -11.01 -6.83
N ASP A 29 -15.47 -10.27 -5.71
CA ASP A 29 -16.46 -10.40 -4.63
C ASP A 29 -17.64 -9.42 -4.76
N SER A 30 -17.59 -8.48 -5.71
CA SER A 30 -18.63 -7.46 -5.88
C SER A 30 -19.80 -7.97 -6.73
N ALA A 31 -20.90 -8.36 -6.08
CA ALA A 31 -22.17 -8.74 -6.72
C ALA A 31 -23.01 -7.56 -7.25
N SER A 32 -22.50 -6.32 -7.18
CA SER A 32 -23.17 -5.09 -7.61
C SER A 32 -22.28 -4.30 -8.56
N ASP A 33 -22.81 -3.96 -9.74
CA ASP A 33 -22.15 -3.26 -10.86
C ASP A 33 -21.77 -1.80 -10.60
N ILE A 34 -21.86 -1.32 -9.35
CA ILE A 34 -21.58 0.08 -9.02
C ILE A 34 -20.08 0.24 -8.82
N GLY A 35 -19.37 0.40 -9.94
CA GLY A 35 -18.05 1.00 -10.02
C GLY A 35 -16.86 0.07 -10.29
N GLY A 36 -17.09 -1.19 -10.71
CA GLY A 36 -16.10 -2.24 -11.02
C GLY A 36 -14.63 -1.79 -11.23
N ILE A 37 -14.21 -1.60 -12.49
CA ILE A 37 -12.83 -1.22 -12.85
C ILE A 37 -12.43 0.18 -12.32
N PRO A 38 -13.28 1.23 -12.38
CA PRO A 38 -12.93 2.55 -11.82
C PRO A 38 -12.58 2.57 -10.32
N LEU A 39 -13.28 1.80 -9.49
CA LEU A 39 -12.99 1.67 -8.06
C LEU A 39 -11.62 1.06 -7.82
N VAL A 40 -11.22 0.08 -8.64
CA VAL A 40 -9.90 -0.56 -8.56
C VAL A 40 -8.79 0.47 -8.80
N TYR A 41 -8.97 1.35 -9.78
CA TYR A 41 -8.00 2.43 -10.04
C TYR A 41 -7.90 3.42 -8.88
N VAL A 42 -9.03 3.82 -8.28
CA VAL A 42 -9.02 4.69 -7.10
C VAL A 42 -8.32 4.00 -5.92
N TYR A 43 -8.60 2.72 -5.70
CA TYR A 43 -7.96 1.93 -4.64
C TYR A 43 -6.45 1.85 -4.86
N PHE A 44 -6.02 1.45 -6.05
CA PHE A 44 -4.60 1.38 -6.42
C PHE A 44 -3.89 2.72 -6.25
N PHE A 45 -4.51 3.79 -6.71
CA PHE A 45 -3.97 5.15 -6.59
C PHE A 45 -3.82 5.56 -5.12
N SER A 46 -4.84 5.32 -4.30
CA SER A 46 -4.80 5.62 -2.85
C SER A 46 -3.72 4.82 -2.12
N LEU A 47 -3.50 3.56 -2.52
CA LEU A 47 -2.54 2.66 -1.91
C LEU A 47 -1.10 3.04 -2.26
N CYS A 48 -0.86 3.43 -3.52
CA CYS A 48 0.40 4.05 -3.94
C CYS A 48 0.67 5.36 -3.20
N MET A 49 -0.36 6.22 -3.04
CA MET A 49 -0.22 7.48 -2.31
C MET A 49 0.12 7.25 -0.84
N LEU A 50 -0.54 6.29 -0.18
CA LEU A 50 -0.22 5.86 1.19
C LEU A 50 1.21 5.33 1.31
N SER A 51 1.65 4.51 0.36
CA SER A 51 3.03 4.00 0.33
C SER A 51 4.07 5.12 0.30
N ILE A 52 3.87 6.10 -0.60
CA ILE A 52 4.76 7.26 -0.73
C ILE A 52 4.76 8.07 0.58
N LEU A 53 3.58 8.31 1.17
CA LEU A 53 3.46 9.03 2.43
C LEU A 53 4.18 8.33 3.58
N VAL A 54 4.02 7.01 3.71
CA VAL A 54 4.69 6.24 4.76
C VAL A 54 6.21 6.23 4.52
N SER A 55 6.65 6.09 3.28
CA SER A 55 8.08 6.17 2.94
C SER A 55 8.67 7.54 3.30
N LEU A 56 7.99 8.64 2.97
CA LEU A 56 8.40 9.99 3.35
C LEU A 56 8.40 10.20 4.87
N PHE A 57 7.42 9.64 5.59
CA PHE A 57 7.36 9.68 7.04
C PHE A 57 8.54 8.93 7.69
N VAL A 58 8.87 7.74 7.17
CA VAL A 58 10.02 6.95 7.61
C VAL A 58 11.34 7.67 7.30
N ILE A 59 11.45 8.36 6.18
CA ILE A 59 12.65 9.16 5.88
C ILE A 59 12.78 10.32 6.86
N LYS A 60 11.71 11.09 7.08
CA LYS A 60 11.73 12.24 8.01
C LYS A 60 12.07 11.84 9.44
N ILE A 61 11.59 10.69 9.92
CA ILE A 61 11.85 10.25 11.31
C ILE A 61 13.29 9.75 11.53
N TYR A 62 14.04 9.50 10.45
CA TYR A 62 15.35 8.87 10.52
C TYR A 62 16.49 9.67 9.89
N TYR A 63 16.16 10.75 9.17
CA TYR A 63 17.11 11.75 8.67
C TYR A 63 17.05 13.06 9.49
N GLU A 64 16.67 12.93 10.75
CA GLU A 64 17.11 13.79 11.85
C GLU A 64 18.05 12.96 12.74
#